data_AF-A0A967P9B4-F1
#
_entry.id   AF-A0A967P9B4-F1
#
_cell.length_a   1.000
_cell.length_b   1.000
_cell.length_c   1.000
_cell.angle_alpha   90.00
_cell.angle_beta   90.00
_cell.angle_gamma   90.00
#
_symmetry.space_group_name_H-M   'P 1'
#
loop_
_entity.id
_entity.type
_entity.pdbx_description
1 polymer ?
#
loop_
_entity_poly.entity_id
_entity_poly.type
_entity_poly.pdbx_seq_one_letter_code
_entity_poly.pdbx_strand_id
1 'polypeptide(L)'
;MAIKIVKEELEAKLNPLGSTTFFSKPRAKIERKVYGDGKERLKLLISNFKVPDSDEVELLINGVVITAVKIKNGRAQLDLRSENGDSFPKLSLNDTAEIRYKENVIVKGRFYAD
;
A
#
# COMPACT_ATOMS: atom_id res chain seq x y z
N MET A 1 -23.66 4.95 -18.00
CA MET A 1 -22.68 4.33 -17.08
C MET A 1 -21.47 3.95 -17.91
N ALA A 2 -20.35 4.69 -17.80
CA ALA A 2 -19.15 4.38 -18.57
C ALA A 2 -18.43 3.20 -17.93
N ILE A 3 -18.15 2.14 -18.69
CA ILE A 3 -17.34 1.01 -18.24
C ILE A 3 -15.89 1.50 -18.18
N LYS A 4 -15.32 1.61 -16.98
CA LYS A 4 -13.88 1.84 -16.83
C LYS A 4 -13.15 0.54 -17.16
N ILE A 5 -12.60 0.45 -18.36
CA ILE A 5 -11.76 -0.68 -18.76
C ILE A 5 -10.43 -0.57 -18.01
N VAL A 6 -10.03 -1.61 -17.29
CA VAL A 6 -8.71 -1.69 -16.64
C VAL A 6 -7.72 -2.20 -17.69
N LYS A 7 -6.64 -1.45 -17.91
CA LYS A 7 -5.58 -1.77 -18.88
C LYS A 7 -4.43 -2.51 -18.22
N GLU A 8 -4.11 -2.15 -16.98
CA GLU A 8 -3.05 -2.76 -16.19
C GLU A 8 -3.49 -2.80 -14.73
N GLU A 9 -3.24 -3.94 -14.08
CA GLU A 9 -3.47 -4.15 -12.65
C GLU A 9 -2.22 -4.79 -12.04
N LEU A 10 -1.71 -4.18 -10.98
CA LEU A 10 -0.64 -4.73 -10.17
C LEU A 10 -1.11 -4.84 -8.72
N GLU A 11 -0.91 -5.99 -8.11
CA GLU A 11 -1.23 -6.24 -6.71
C GLU A 11 0.02 -6.65 -5.94
N ALA A 12 0.12 -6.20 -4.69
CA ALA A 12 1.03 -6.77 -3.71
C ALA A 12 0.25 -7.22 -2.48
N LYS A 13 0.39 -8.51 -2.12
CA LYS A 13 -0.01 -9.05 -0.82
C LYS A 13 1.21 -9.07 0.09
N LEU A 14 1.15 -8.32 1.19
CA LEU A 14 2.29 -8.15 2.08
C LEU A 14 2.13 -9.08 3.28
N ASN A 15 3.20 -9.81 3.57
CA ASN A 15 3.27 -10.78 4.65
C ASN A 15 4.00 -10.18 5.86
N PRO A 16 3.57 -10.48 7.10
CA PRO A 16 4.29 -10.09 8.31
C PRO A 16 5.73 -10.58 8.32
N LEU A 17 6.65 -9.68 8.69
CA LEU A 17 8.03 -10.04 8.96
C LEU A 17 8.19 -10.37 10.46
N GLY A 18 7.80 -11.58 10.84
CA GLY A 18 7.94 -12.10 12.20
C GLY A 18 6.89 -11.61 13.22
N SER A 19 6.99 -12.12 14.45
CA SER A 19 6.15 -11.74 15.58
C SER A 19 6.82 -10.59 16.33
N THR A 20 6.56 -9.35 15.93
CA THR A 20 6.93 -8.20 16.75
C THR A 20 5.85 -7.98 17.81
N THR A 21 6.25 -7.58 19.02
CA THR A 21 5.38 -7.29 20.17
C THR A 21 4.22 -6.34 19.87
N PHE A 22 4.33 -5.54 18.81
CA PHE A 22 3.37 -4.51 18.41
C PHE A 22 2.32 -4.93 17.38
N PHE A 23 2.39 -6.15 16.80
CA PHE A 23 1.44 -6.55 15.74
C PHE A 23 0.96 -8.00 15.91
N SER A 24 -0.36 -8.18 16.05
CA SER A 24 -0.95 -9.51 15.95
C SER A 24 -1.33 -9.78 14.49
N LYS A 25 -0.41 -10.35 13.72
CA LYS A 25 -0.63 -10.75 12.31
C LYS A 25 -1.16 -9.60 11.44
N PRO A 26 -0.37 -8.55 11.22
CA PRO A 26 -0.78 -7.44 10.37
C PRO A 26 -1.08 -7.96 8.96
N ARG A 27 -2.12 -7.42 8.33
CA ARG A 27 -2.45 -7.75 6.93
C ARG A 27 -2.39 -6.48 6.12
N ALA A 28 -1.67 -6.50 5.02
CA ALA A 28 -1.64 -5.39 4.09
C ALA A 28 -1.76 -5.86 2.64
N LYS A 29 -2.51 -5.07 1.86
CA LYS A 29 -2.67 -5.22 0.42
C LYS A 29 -2.45 -3.86 -0.24
N ILE A 30 -1.73 -3.88 -1.36
CA ILE A 30 -1.59 -2.73 -2.26
C ILE A 30 -2.12 -3.12 -3.62
N GLU A 31 -2.89 -2.24 -4.25
CA GLU A 31 -3.45 -2.42 -5.57
C GLU A 31 -3.21 -1.16 -6.39
N ARG A 32 -2.58 -1.31 -7.56
CA ARG A 32 -2.44 -0.26 -8.57
C ARG A 32 -3.26 -0.63 -9.79
N LYS A 33 -4.04 0.32 -10.28
CA LYS A 33 -4.83 0.20 -11.50
C LYS A 33 -4.52 1.33 -12.45
N VAL A 34 -4.28 0.99 -13.72
CA VAL A 34 -4.25 1.93 -14.83
C VAL A 34 -5.47 1.66 -15.70
N TYR A 35 -6.30 2.68 -15.91
CA TYR A 35 -7.51 2.60 -16.70
C TYR A 35 -7.22 2.90 -18.18
N GLY A 36 -8.14 2.50 -19.06
CA GLY A 36 -8.01 2.72 -20.51
C GLY A 36 -7.95 4.18 -20.93
N ASP A 37 -8.44 5.10 -20.09
CA ASP A 37 -8.33 6.56 -20.26
C ASP A 37 -7.02 7.14 -19.70
N GLY A 38 -6.08 6.29 -19.27
CA GLY A 38 -4.79 6.69 -18.72
C GLY A 38 -4.82 7.12 -17.26
N LYS A 39 -5.98 7.07 -16.60
CA LYS A 39 -6.09 7.39 -15.17
C LYS A 39 -5.47 6.29 -14.33
N GLU A 40 -4.92 6.69 -13.20
CA GLU A 40 -4.29 5.78 -12.24
C GLU A 40 -4.95 5.85 -10.88
N ARG A 41 -4.98 4.69 -10.21
CA ARG A 41 -5.40 4.57 -8.82
C ARG A 41 -4.44 3.67 -8.07
N LEU A 42 -4.04 4.08 -6.87
CA LEU A 42 -3.20 3.31 -5.97
C LEU A 42 -3.91 3.25 -4.63
N LYS A 43 -4.23 2.04 -4.20
CA LYS A 43 -4.91 1.78 -2.94
C LYS A 43 -4.01 0.96 -2.04
N LEU A 44 -3.81 1.44 -0.82
CA LEU A 44 -3.18 0.68 0.27
C LEU A 44 -4.24 0.45 1.34
N LEU A 45 -4.32 -0.80 1.80
CA LEU A 45 -5.14 -1.17 2.94
C LEU A 45 -4.30 -1.97 3.92
N ILE A 46 -4.24 -1.50 5.16
CA ILE A 46 -3.56 -2.15 6.28
C ILE A 46 -4.59 -2.40 7.38
N SER A 47 -4.54 -3.58 7.99
CA SER A 47 -5.44 -3.98 9.06
C SER A 47 -4.72 -4.83 10.12
N ASN A 48 -5.36 -4.96 11.28
CA ASN A 48 -4.86 -5.68 12.45
C ASN A 48 -3.56 -5.07 13.01
N PHE A 49 -3.49 -3.74 13.01
CA PHE A 49 -2.43 -2.98 13.65
C PHE A 49 -2.74 -2.75 15.13
N LYS A 50 -1.79 -3.06 16.02
CA LYS A 50 -1.90 -2.83 17.48
C LYS A 50 -0.94 -1.72 17.92
N VAL A 51 -1.06 -0.58 17.28
CA VAL A 51 -0.31 0.64 17.61
C VAL A 51 -1.29 1.75 17.94
N PRO A 52 -0.83 2.80 18.65
CA PRO A 52 -1.68 3.94 18.98
C PRO A 52 -2.33 4.54 17.74
N ASP A 53 -3.56 5.00 17.89
CA ASP A 53 -4.19 5.83 16.88
C ASP A 53 -3.43 7.15 16.72
N SER A 54 -3.49 7.73 15.53
CA SER A 54 -2.73 8.92 15.11
C SER A 54 -1.23 8.72 14.85
N ASP A 55 -0.66 7.58 15.23
CA ASP A 55 0.67 7.20 14.74
C ASP A 55 0.63 6.98 13.22
N GLU A 56 1.80 7.01 12.59
CA GLU A 56 1.95 6.86 11.14
C GLU A 56 2.73 5.60 10.77
N VAL A 57 2.37 5.02 9.64
CA VAL A 57 3.16 4.00 8.94
C VAL A 57 3.58 4.53 7.59
N GLU A 58 4.79 4.17 7.18
CA GLU A 58 5.34 4.57 5.89
C GLU A 58 5.17 3.44 4.90
N LEU A 59 4.73 3.77 3.69
CA LEU A 59 4.80 2.88 2.53
C LEU A 59 6.13 3.12 1.81
N LEU A 60 6.90 2.06 1.67
CA LEU A 60 8.14 2.04 0.91
C LEU A 60 7.99 1.16 -0.33
N ILE A 61 8.56 1.62 -1.44
CA ILE A 61 8.68 0.87 -2.68
C ILE A 61 10.15 0.83 -3.05
N ASN A 62 10.72 -0.36 -3.18
CA ASN A 62 12.15 -0.57 -3.44
C ASN A 62 13.06 0.23 -2.48
N GLY A 63 12.66 0.33 -1.21
CA GLY A 63 13.37 1.07 -0.16
C GLY A 63 13.16 2.59 -0.16
N VAL A 64 12.40 3.15 -1.10
CA VAL A 64 12.08 4.58 -1.16
C VAL A 64 10.74 4.85 -0.49
N VAL A 65 10.69 5.80 0.45
CA VAL A 65 9.44 6.23 1.07
C VAL A 65 8.57 6.95 0.04
N ILE A 66 7.38 6.42 -0.20
CA ILE A 66 6.39 7.02 -1.10
C ILE A 66 5.46 7.96 -0.34
N THR A 67 5.00 7.53 0.83
CA THR A 67 3.99 8.26 1.60
C THR A 67 3.89 7.70 3.02
N ALA A 68 3.30 8.49 3.92
CA ALA A 68 2.96 8.09 5.28
C ALA A 68 1.44 8.13 5.47
N VAL A 69 0.91 7.16 6.22
CA VAL A 69 -0.52 7.02 6.45
C VAL A 69 -0.79 6.90 7.94
N LYS A 70 -1.72 7.71 8.44
CA LYS A 70 -2.15 7.66 9.84
C LYS A 70 -2.96 6.40 10.12
N ILE A 71 -2.70 5.82 11.29
CA ILE A 71 -3.45 4.71 11.83
C ILE A 71 -4.68 5.25 12.56
N LYS A 72 -5.82 4.60 12.31
CA LYS A 72 -7.09 4.86 12.97
C LYS A 72 -7.81 3.54 13.23
N ASN A 73 -8.13 3.27 14.49
CA ASN A 73 -8.73 2.01 14.94
C ASN A 73 -7.98 0.76 14.43
N GLY A 74 -6.64 0.78 14.52
CA GLY A 74 -5.80 -0.35 14.08
C GLY A 74 -5.83 -0.63 12.58
N ARG A 75 -6.20 0.37 11.78
CA ARG A 75 -6.24 0.32 10.31
C ARG A 75 -5.56 1.55 9.73
N ALA A 76 -4.97 1.40 8.56
CA ALA A 76 -4.47 2.52 7.77
C ALA A 76 -4.92 2.31 6.32
N GLN A 77 -5.39 3.37 5.67
CA GLN A 77 -5.89 3.31 4.31
C GLN A 77 -5.42 4.53 3.53
N LEU A 78 -5.00 4.29 2.29
CA LEU A 78 -4.69 5.31 1.31
C LEU A 78 -5.42 4.98 0.01
N ASP A 79 -5.94 6.00 -0.66
CA ASP A 79 -6.56 5.91 -1.98
C ASP A 79 -6.11 7.13 -2.79
N LEU A 80 -5.01 6.97 -3.52
CA LEU A 80 -4.51 8.00 -4.44
C LEU A 80 -5.20 7.84 -5.78
N ARG A 81 -5.58 8.96 -6.40
CA ARG A 81 -6.20 8.99 -7.73
C ARG A 81 -5.57 10.09 -8.58
N SER A 82 -5.16 9.77 -9.81
CA SER A 82 -4.57 10.75 -10.71
C SER A 82 -5.53 11.90 -11.04
N GLU A 83 -6.84 11.64 -10.95
CA GLU A 83 -7.91 12.64 -11.08
C GLU A 83 -7.84 13.76 -10.02
N ASN A 84 -7.21 13.50 -8.87
CA ASN A 84 -7.04 14.47 -7.80
C ASN A 84 -5.73 15.26 -7.90
N GLY A 85 -4.90 14.99 -8.92
CA GLY A 85 -3.55 15.54 -9.01
C GLY A 85 -2.52 14.84 -8.13
N ASP A 86 -2.86 13.67 -7.57
CA ASP A 86 -1.95 12.88 -6.76
C ASP A 86 -0.74 12.40 -7.60
N SER A 87 0.44 12.39 -6.98
CA SER A 87 1.65 11.83 -7.59
C SER A 87 1.72 10.33 -7.36
N PHE A 88 2.09 9.58 -8.40
CA PHE A 88 2.20 8.13 -8.37
C PHE A 88 3.66 7.70 -8.54
N PRO A 89 4.16 6.79 -7.70
CA PRO A 89 5.40 6.11 -8.03
C PRO A 89 5.19 5.27 -9.30
N LYS A 90 6.19 5.21 -10.16
CA LYS A 90 6.23 4.18 -11.20
C LYS A 90 6.40 2.83 -10.50
N LEU A 91 5.44 1.93 -10.68
CA LEU A 91 5.47 0.58 -10.14
C LEU A 91 5.60 -0.41 -11.29
N SER A 92 6.42 -1.43 -11.09
CA SER A 92 6.69 -2.52 -12.02
C SER A 92 6.46 -3.87 -11.36
N LEU A 93 6.36 -4.91 -12.20
CA LEU A 93 6.35 -6.29 -11.71
C LEU A 93 7.60 -6.59 -10.89
N ASN A 94 7.42 -7.34 -9.81
CA ASN A 94 8.44 -7.71 -8.83
C ASN A 94 9.02 -6.57 -7.99
N ASP A 95 8.55 -5.33 -8.14
CA ASP A 95 8.89 -4.26 -7.21
C ASP A 95 8.53 -4.69 -5.79
N THR A 96 9.40 -4.34 -4.85
CA THR A 96 9.25 -4.70 -3.45
C THR A 96 8.45 -3.63 -2.73
N ALA A 97 7.34 -4.02 -2.11
CA ALA A 97 6.56 -3.16 -1.24
C ALA A 97 6.82 -3.51 0.23
N GLU A 98 7.04 -2.49 1.04
CA GLU A 98 7.29 -2.60 2.47
C GLU A 98 6.43 -1.58 3.20
N ILE A 99 5.91 -1.96 4.36
CA ILE A 99 5.39 -0.99 5.31
C ILE A 99 6.34 -0.92 6.48
N ARG A 100 6.63 0.29 6.94
CA ARG A 100 7.54 0.56 8.05
C ARG A 100 6.81 1.32 9.16
N TYR A 101 7.11 0.96 10.41
CA TYR A 101 6.66 1.65 11.60
C TYR A 101 7.85 1.89 12.52
N LYS A 102 8.15 3.16 12.84
CA LYS A 102 9.29 3.55 13.71
C LYS A 102 10.56 2.76 13.37
N GLU A 103 11.00 2.87 12.11
CA GLU A 103 12.18 2.21 11.53
C GLU A 103 12.09 0.69 11.30
N ASN A 104 11.07 0.01 11.82
CA ASN A 104 10.91 -1.43 11.69
C ASN A 104 10.03 -1.78 10.48
N VAL A 105 10.51 -2.61 9.56
CA VAL A 105 9.68 -3.15 8.48
C VAL A 105 8.76 -4.22 9.05
N ILE A 106 7.46 -3.98 8.95
CA ILE A 106 6.42 -4.75 9.63
C ILE A 106 5.80 -5.83 8.73
N VAL A 107 5.63 -5.49 7.45
CA VAL A 107 5.07 -6.35 6.42
C VAL A 107 5.81 -6.05 5.12
N LYS A 108 5.98 -7.08 4.30
CA LYS A 108 6.70 -6.99 3.03
C LYS A 108 6.09 -7.92 2.00
N GLY A 109 6.09 -7.49 0.74
CA GLY A 109 5.59 -8.24 -0.39
C GLY A 109 6.22 -7.76 -1.69
N ARG A 110 5.82 -8.39 -2.80
CA ARG A 110 6.21 -7.98 -4.15
C ARG A 110 4.98 -7.78 -5.01
N PHE A 111 5.06 -6.85 -5.96
CA PHE A 111 4.01 -6.66 -6.95
C PHE A 111 3.99 -7.80 -7.96
N TYR A 112 2.80 -8.27 -8.28
CA TYR A 112 2.51 -9.25 -9.32
C TYR A 112 1.35 -8.74 -10.19
N ALA A 113 1.24 -9.25 -11.42
CA ALA A 113 0.08 -9.00 -12.28
C ALA A 113 -1.07 -9.87 -11.79
N ASP A 114 -2.21 -9.25 -11.52
CA ASP A 114 -3.46 -9.96 -11.22
C ASP A 114 -4.20 -10.31 -12.53
#